data_AF-A0A1S3JZ04-F1
#
_entry.id   AF-A0A1S3JZ04-F1
#
_cell.length_a   1.000
_cell.length_b   1.000
_cell.length_c   1.000
_cell.angle_alpha   90.00
_cell.angle_beta   90.00
_cell.angle_gamma   90.00
#
_symmetry.space_group_name_H-M   'P 1'
#
loop_
_entity.id
_entity.type
_entity.pdbx_description
1 polymer ?
#
loop_
_entity_poly.entity_id
_entity_poly.type
_entity_poly.pdbx_seq_one_letter_code
_entity_poly.pdbx_strand_id
1 'polypeptide(L)'
;MAKQVEQSLPILDELEKQGTDSEGVDKVYAKWAEEYDKDMVTLNYTEPSVGATEMENCLKDNKDALILDAACGTGLGGIEVMIVSVCLSQ
;
A
#
# COMPACT_ATOMS: atom_id res chain seq x y z
N MET A 1 -17.28 18.33 -2.65
CA MET A 1 -17.01 16.88 -2.71
C MET A 1 -16.12 16.65 -3.91
N ALA A 2 -14.86 16.29 -3.69
CA ALA A 2 -13.93 16.08 -4.79
C ALA A 2 -14.44 14.89 -5.63
N LYS A 3 -14.50 15.07 -6.94
CA LYS A 3 -14.84 14.02 -7.89
C LYS A 3 -13.67 13.03 -7.84
N GLN A 4 -13.86 11.84 -7.25
CA GLN A 4 -12.88 10.77 -7.41
C GLN A 4 -12.84 10.44 -8.90
N VAL A 5 -11.74 10.82 -9.55
CA VAL A 5 -11.44 10.32 -10.88
C VAL A 5 -11.04 8.88 -10.66
N GLU A 6 -11.81 7.96 -11.20
CA GLU A 6 -11.49 6.54 -11.20
C GLU A 6 -10.19 6.37 -12.00
N GLN A 7 -9.07 6.30 -11.29
CA GLN A 7 -7.76 6.05 -11.87
C GLN A 7 -7.63 4.54 -12.03
N SER A 8 -7.71 4.05 -13.27
CA SER A 8 -7.43 2.67 -13.60
C SER A 8 -5.93 2.48 -13.82
N LEU A 9 -5.36 1.46 -13.19
CA LEU A 9 -3.99 1.04 -13.47
C LEU A 9 -3.98 0.17 -14.73
N PRO A 10 -3.03 0.36 -15.67
CA PRO A 10 -2.95 -0.45 -16.89
C PRO A 10 -2.84 -1.96 -16.65
N ILE A 11 -2.39 -2.37 -15.45
CA ILE A 11 -2.30 -3.78 -15.08
C ILE A 11 -3.68 -4.45 -14.98
N LEU A 12 -4.73 -3.70 -14.64
CA LEU A 12 -6.08 -4.25 -14.49
C LEU A 12 -6.59 -4.74 -15.85
N ASP A 13 -6.30 -4.01 -16.93
CA ASP A 13 -6.62 -4.42 -18.29
C ASP A 13 -5.87 -5.71 -18.70
N GLU A 14 -4.66 -5.93 -18.17
CA GLU A 14 -3.90 -7.17 -18.41
C GLU A 14 -4.46 -8.35 -17.62
N LEU A 15 -4.92 -8.13 -16.38
CA LEU A 15 -5.55 -9.14 -15.53
C LEU A 15 -6.94 -9.57 -16.02
N GLU A 16 -7.72 -8.64 -16.56
CA GLU A 16 -9.10 -8.90 -17.02
C GLU A 16 -9.18 -9.64 -18.37
N LYS A 17 -8.04 -9.92 -19.01
CA LYS A 17 -8.01 -10.71 -20.25
C LYS A 17 -8.61 -12.10 -20.03
N GLN A 18 -9.68 -12.39 -20.78
CA GLN A 18 -10.31 -13.72 -20.79
C GLN A 18 -9.30 -14.81 -21.16
N GLY A 19 -9.32 -15.91 -20.41
CA GLY A 19 -8.47 -17.08 -20.66
C GLY A 19 -7.10 -17.03 -19.97
N THR A 20 -6.86 -16.08 -19.07
CA THR A 20 -5.67 -16.09 -18.22
C THR A 20 -5.76 -17.25 -17.21
N ASP A 21 -4.80 -18.16 -17.26
CA ASP A 21 -4.64 -19.27 -16.31
C ASP A 21 -3.79 -18.84 -15.10
N SER A 22 -3.55 -19.75 -14.14
CA SER A 22 -2.78 -19.43 -12.93
C SER A 22 -1.38 -18.92 -13.25
N GLU A 23 -0.68 -19.55 -14.20
CA GLU A 23 0.66 -19.10 -14.61
C GLU A 23 0.64 -17.73 -15.29
N GLY A 24 -0.42 -17.44 -16.05
CA GLY A 24 -0.64 -16.13 -16.65
C GLY A 24 -0.82 -15.05 -15.57
N VAL A 25 -1.63 -15.32 -14.54
CA VAL A 25 -1.82 -14.41 -13.40
C VAL A 25 -0.50 -14.17 -12.67
N ASP A 26 0.28 -15.21 -12.40
CA ASP A 26 1.57 -15.08 -11.70
C ASP A 26 2.54 -14.17 -12.47
N LYS A 27 2.59 -14.28 -13.80
CA LYS A 27 3.45 -13.43 -14.65
C LYS A 27 2.99 -11.98 -14.66
N VAL A 28 1.68 -11.75 -14.72
CA VAL A 28 1.10 -10.40 -14.68
C VAL A 28 1.37 -9.76 -13.32
N TYR A 29 1.17 -10.51 -12.23
CA TYR A 29 1.47 -10.05 -10.88
C TYR A 29 2.95 -9.75 -10.67
N ALA A 30 3.85 -10.66 -11.10
CA ALA A 30 5.29 -10.47 -10.97
C ALA A 30 5.78 -9.20 -11.69
N LYS A 31 5.24 -8.94 -12.89
CA LYS A 31 5.53 -7.71 -13.64
C LYS A 31 5.02 -6.46 -12.93
N TRP A 32 3.81 -6.52 -12.36
CA TRP A 32 3.23 -5.39 -11.64
C TRP A 32 3.92 -5.08 -10.32
N ALA A 33 4.40 -6.11 -9.62
CA ALA A 33 5.07 -5.94 -8.33
C ALA A 33 6.26 -4.97 -8.40
N GLU A 34 6.92 -4.86 -9.55
CA GLU A 34 8.01 -3.89 -9.79
C GLU A 34 7.53 -2.43 -9.79
N GLU A 35 6.27 -2.18 -10.18
CA GLU A 35 5.66 -0.84 -10.26
C GLU A 35 4.73 -0.54 -9.06
N TYR A 36 4.52 -1.50 -8.16
CA TYR A 36 3.55 -1.45 -7.06
C TYR A 36 3.63 -0.15 -6.25
N ASP A 37 4.81 0.19 -5.71
CA ASP A 37 5.00 1.37 -4.87
C ASP A 37 4.66 2.67 -5.61
N LYS A 38 5.03 2.74 -6.90
CA LYS A 38 4.77 3.91 -7.75
C LYS A 38 3.29 4.04 -8.11
N ASP A 39 2.63 2.91 -8.34
CA ASP A 39 1.19 2.88 -8.58
C ASP A 39 0.42 3.30 -7.33
N MET A 40 0.84 2.90 -6.13
CA MET A 40 0.22 3.35 -4.88
C MET A 40 0.34 4.87 -4.69
N VAL A 41 1.46 5.47 -5.07
CA VAL A 41 1.60 6.94 -5.10
C VAL A 41 0.67 7.58 -6.13
N THR A 42 0.56 6.98 -7.32
CA THR A 42 -0.29 7.48 -8.41
C THR A 42 -1.77 7.47 -8.04
N LEU A 43 -2.21 6.43 -7.33
CA LEU A 43 -3.55 6.28 -6.78
C LEU A 43 -3.82 7.19 -5.57
N ASN A 44 -2.84 7.99 -5.16
CA ASN A 44 -2.91 8.83 -3.97
C ASN A 44 -3.35 8.00 -2.75
N TYR A 45 -2.65 6.88 -2.51
CA TYR A 45 -2.93 5.96 -1.41
C TYR A 45 -2.78 6.68 -0.04
N THR A 46 -3.90 7.18 0.49
CA THR A 46 -3.93 8.03 1.70
C THR A 46 -4.07 7.26 3.00
N GLU A 47 -4.36 5.96 2.96
CA GLU A 47 -4.58 5.15 4.16
C GLU A 47 -3.43 5.20 5.16
N PRO A 48 -2.14 5.18 4.75
CA PRO A 48 -1.02 5.38 5.67
C PRO A 48 -1.19 6.65 6.52
N SER A 49 -1.52 7.77 5.89
CA SER A 49 -1.56 9.09 6.55
C SER A 49 -2.72 9.21 7.52
N VAL A 50 -3.87 8.66 7.12
CA VAL A 50 -5.04 8.55 7.98
C VAL A 50 -4.73 7.67 9.18
N GLY A 51 -4.11 6.51 8.97
CA GLY A 51 -3.70 5.59 10.04
C GLY A 51 -2.72 6.24 11.02
N ALA A 52 -1.72 6.96 10.51
CA ALA A 52 -0.75 7.71 11.31
C ALA A 52 -1.45 8.75 12.21
N THR A 53 -2.38 9.52 11.65
CA THR A 53 -3.13 10.54 12.40
C THR A 53 -3.97 9.93 13.52
N GLU A 54 -4.69 8.83 13.25
CA GLU A 54 -5.49 8.15 14.27
C GLU A 54 -4.61 7.51 15.35
N MET A 55 -3.43 7.03 14.98
CA MET A 55 -2.45 6.49 15.90
C MET A 55 -1.89 7.57 16.83
N GLU A 56 -1.57 8.76 16.32
CA GLU A 56 -1.19 9.91 17.14
C GLU A 56 -2.29 10.29 18.13
N ASN A 57 -3.55 10.30 17.71
CA ASN A 57 -4.70 10.55 18.60
C ASN A 57 -4.81 9.51 19.73
N CYS A 58 -4.51 8.26 19.43
CA CYS A 58 -4.54 7.16 20.39
C CYS A 58 -3.37 7.22 21.38
N LEU A 59 -2.16 7.53 20.89
CA LEU A 59 -0.94 7.57 21.70
C LEU A 59 -0.77 8.88 22.49
N LYS A 60 -1.41 9.97 22.03
CA LYS A 60 -1.34 11.30 22.64
C LYS A 60 0.12 11.73 22.80
N ASP A 61 0.55 11.96 24.04
CA ASP A 61 1.90 12.42 24.38
C ASP A 61 2.89 11.27 24.60
N ASN A 62 2.48 10.00 24.49
CA ASN A 62 3.35 8.85 24.73
C ASN A 62 4.27 8.59 23.53
N LYS A 63 5.40 9.31 23.50
CA LYS A 63 6.43 9.17 22.47
C LYS A 63 7.34 7.95 22.63
N ASP A 64 7.25 7.24 23.77
CA ASP A 64 8.03 6.03 24.05
C ASP A 64 7.29 4.74 23.64
N ALA A 65 6.10 4.87 23.03
CA ALA A 65 5.32 3.74 22.56
C ALA A 65 6.09 2.99 21.46
N LEU A 66 6.21 1.66 21.64
CA LEU A 66 6.72 0.77 20.61
C LEU A 66 5.57 0.34 19.70
N ILE A 67 5.74 0.54 18.40
CA ILE A 67 4.74 0.23 17.39
C ILE A 67 5.33 -0.77 16.42
N LEU A 68 4.59 -1.84 16.16
CA LEU A 68 4.92 -2.84 15.15
C LEU A 68 3.92 -2.72 14.01
N ASP A 69 4.41 -2.30 12.84
CA ASP A 69 3.65 -2.33 11.60
C ASP A 69 3.91 -3.68 10.90
N ALA A 70 2.98 -4.62 11.11
CA ALA A 70 3.06 -5.96 10.56
C ALA A 70 2.43 -6.00 9.17
N ALA A 71 3.14 -6.61 8.20
CA ALA A 71 2.75 -6.63 6.78
C ALA A 71 2.65 -5.21 6.18
N CYS A 72 3.65 -4.38 6.49
CA CYS A 72 3.67 -2.95 6.17
C CYS A 72 3.64 -2.58 4.68
N GLY A 73 3.71 -3.56 3.76
CA GLY A 73 3.68 -3.32 2.31
C GLY A 73 4.75 -2.33 1.88
N THR A 74 4.34 -1.19 1.34
CA THR A 74 5.20 -0.06 0.93
C THR A 74 6.02 0.55 2.08
N GLY A 75 5.65 0.28 3.33
CA GLY A 75 6.30 0.85 4.53
C GLY A 75 5.96 2.32 4.79
N LEU A 76 5.06 2.93 4.00
CA LEU A 76 4.70 4.34 4.14
C LEU A 76 4.10 4.67 5.51
N GLY A 77 3.30 3.75 6.07
CA GLY A 77 2.71 3.93 7.40
C GLY A 77 3.80 4.12 8.46
N GLY A 78 4.82 3.25 8.47
CA GLY A 78 5.95 3.36 9.38
C GLY A 78 6.78 4.63 9.21
N ILE A 79 6.92 5.13 7.97
CA ILE A 79 7.60 6.40 7.69
C ILE A 79 6.83 7.57 8.30
N GLU A 80 5.50 7.60 8.13
CA GLU A 80 4.67 8.71 8.61
C GLU A 80 4.62 8.83 10.13
N VAL A 81 4.68 7.71 10.86
CA VAL A 81 4.77 7.71 12.33
C VAL A 81 6.22 7.64 12.86
N MET A 82 7.23 7.61 11.97
CA MET A 82 8.66 7.51 12.28
C MET A 82 9.00 6.30 13.18
N ILE A 83 8.60 5.09 12.77
CA ILE A 83 8.82 3.83 13.52
C ILE A 83 9.56 2.77 12.70
N VAL A 84 9.85 1.64 13.36
CA VAL A 84 10.42 0.44 12.73
C VAL A 84 9.29 -0.39 12.09
N SER A 85 9.27 -0.46 10.76
CA SER A 85 8.43 -1.39 10.01
C SER A 85 9.12 -2.73 9.79
N VAL A 86 8.36 -3.83 9.88
CA VAL A 86 8.84 -5.18 9.53
C VAL A 86 8.00 -5.69 8.37
N CYS A 87 8.59 -5.66 7.17
CA CYS A 87 7.98 -6.27 6.00
C CYS A 87 8.31 -7.76 5.98
N LEU A 88 7.32 -8.61 6.23
CA LEU A 88 7.46 -10.05 6.04
C LEU A 88 7.27 -10.35 4.56
N SER A 89 8.33 -10.21 3.77
CA SER A 89 8.36 -10.78 2.42
C SER A 89 8.34 -12.31 2.56
N GLN A 90 7.22 -12.94 2.17
CA GLN A 90 7.18 -14.40 1.96
C GLN A 90 7.94 -14.77 0.68
#